data_AF-A0A9Q3PT79-F1
#
_entry.id   AF-A0A9Q3PT79-F1
#
_cell.length_a   1.000
_cell.length_b   1.000
_cell.length_c   1.000
_cell.angle_alpha   90.00
_cell.angle_beta   90.00
_cell.angle_gamma   90.00
#
_symmetry.space_group_name_H-M   'P 1'
#
loop_
_entity.id
_entity.type
_entity.pdbx_description
1 polymer ?
#
loop_
_entity_poly.entity_id
_entity_poly.type
_entity_poly.pdbx_seq_one_letter_code
_entity_poly.pdbx_strand_id
1 'polypeptide(L)'
;MKPIWRQIEKNHAGSVTLKAENDEDMWNVYNLINMPPQGDQVRSASIQQIVTETSSATGAKDSCCIKLNLTIEVNKVLYSGAELPSAKSAANDLITPTQSSSNLSNGASLHLSDQISQQNEHVKLGAFHTLDLEPK
;
A
#
# COMPACT_ATOMS: atom_id res chain seq x y z
N MET A 1 -4.22 -10.46 -12.90
CA MET A 1 -3.07 -10.19 -12.01
C MET A 1 -1.94 -11.09 -12.44
N LYS A 2 -0.73 -10.55 -12.62
CA LYS A 2 0.39 -11.29 -13.19
C LYS A 2 1.43 -11.65 -12.12
N PRO A 3 1.68 -12.94 -11.84
CA PRO A 3 2.76 -13.33 -10.94
C PRO A 3 4.11 -13.12 -11.63
N ILE A 4 4.99 -12.38 -10.98
CA ILE A 4 6.38 -12.18 -11.43
C ILE A 4 7.27 -13.24 -10.80
N TRP A 5 7.07 -13.51 -9.52
CA TRP A 5 7.88 -14.43 -8.75
C TRP A 5 7.08 -15.03 -7.59
N ARG A 6 7.36 -16.28 -7.25
CA ARG A 6 6.70 -17.00 -6.16
C ARG A 6 7.69 -17.93 -5.49
N GLN A 7 7.83 -17.82 -4.17
CA GLN A 7 8.51 -18.79 -3.33
C GLN A 7 7.63 -19.06 -2.13
N ILE A 8 6.98 -20.22 -2.14
CA ILE A 8 6.11 -20.67 -1.05
C ILE A 8 6.58 -22.07 -0.66
N GLU A 9 6.88 -22.25 0.61
CA GLU A 9 7.32 -23.51 1.19
C GLU A 9 6.12 -24.43 1.50
N LYS A 10 6.39 -25.69 1.87
CA LYS A 10 5.35 -26.68 2.18
C LYS A 10 4.51 -26.33 3.41
N ASN A 11 5.03 -25.48 4.29
CA ASN A 11 4.36 -24.93 5.46
C ASN A 11 3.49 -23.71 5.13
N HIS A 12 3.31 -23.37 3.85
CA HIS A 12 2.59 -22.18 3.36
C HIS A 12 3.25 -20.83 3.71
N ALA A 13 4.45 -20.83 4.31
CA ALA A 13 5.25 -19.62 4.49
C ALA A 13 5.98 -19.26 3.19
N GLY A 14 6.13 -17.98 2.92
CA GLY A 14 6.81 -17.54 1.71
C GLY A 14 6.56 -16.10 1.34
N SER A 15 6.86 -15.77 0.09
CA SER A 15 6.64 -14.46 -0.48
C SER A 15 6.29 -14.56 -1.95
N VAL A 16 5.50 -13.61 -2.43
CA VAL A 16 5.07 -13.53 -3.82
C VAL A 16 5.27 -12.10 -4.32
N THR A 17 5.77 -11.95 -5.54
CA THR A 17 5.81 -10.67 -6.24
C THR A 17 4.75 -10.70 -7.33
N LEU A 18 3.76 -9.81 -7.21
CA LEU A 18 2.61 -9.71 -8.10
C LEU A 18 2.61 -8.34 -8.80
N LYS A 19 2.16 -8.32 -10.05
CA LYS A 19 1.83 -7.09 -10.79
C LYS A 19 0.32 -7.03 -10.98
N ALA A 20 -0.30 -5.99 -10.43
CA ALA A 20 -1.70 -5.66 -10.72
C ALA A 20 -1.75 -4.86 -12.03
N GLU A 21 -2.43 -5.39 -13.04
CA GLU A 21 -2.49 -4.76 -14.38
C GLU A 21 -3.77 -3.93 -14.56
N ASN A 22 -4.87 -4.36 -13.93
CA ASN A 22 -6.20 -3.74 -14.04
C ASN A 22 -6.84 -3.47 -12.66
N ASP A 23 -7.96 -2.76 -12.63
CA ASP A 23 -8.72 -2.47 -11.40
C ASP A 23 -9.20 -3.74 -10.67
N GLU A 24 -9.61 -4.78 -11.40
CA GLU A 24 -9.98 -6.08 -10.82
C GLU A 24 -8.80 -6.73 -10.08
N ASP A 25 -7.57 -6.50 -10.54
CA ASP A 25 -6.39 -7.02 -9.87
C ASP A 25 -6.14 -6.30 -8.56
N MET A 26 -6.43 -5.00 -8.46
CA MET A 26 -6.34 -4.26 -7.21
C MET A 26 -7.32 -4.79 -6.18
N TRP A 27 -8.53 -5.14 -6.60
CA TRP A 27 -9.48 -5.84 -5.74
C TRP A 27 -8.94 -7.20 -5.28
N ASN A 28 -8.29 -7.96 -6.16
CA ASN A 28 -7.67 -9.23 -5.79
C ASN A 28 -6.49 -9.05 -4.83
N VAL A 29 -5.67 -8.01 -4.99
CA VAL A 29 -4.58 -7.66 -4.06
C VAL A 29 -5.14 -7.34 -2.67
N TYR A 30 -6.25 -6.58 -2.59
CA TYR A 30 -6.92 -6.28 -1.33
C TYR A 30 -7.28 -7.56 -0.57
N ASN A 31 -7.86 -8.54 -1.26
CA ASN A 31 -8.28 -9.80 -0.66
C ASN A 31 -7.11 -10.71 -0.21
N LEU A 32 -5.90 -10.47 -0.72
CA LEU A 32 -4.72 -11.24 -0.35
C LEU A 32 -3.98 -10.69 0.87
N ILE A 33 -4.18 -9.42 1.19
CA ILE A 33 -3.47 -8.76 2.28
C ILE A 33 -4.23 -8.99 3.58
N ASN A 34 -3.58 -9.66 4.53
CA ASN A 34 -4.12 -9.84 5.87
C ASN A 34 -3.84 -8.62 6.76
N MET A 35 -4.86 -8.25 7.53
CA MET A 35 -4.81 -7.21 8.55
C MET A 35 -4.59 -7.85 9.94
N PRO A 36 -4.17 -7.06 10.96
CA PRO A 36 -3.86 -7.53 12.31
C PRO A 36 -4.93 -8.45 12.94
N PRO A 37 -4.52 -9.41 13.79
CA PRO A 37 -3.30 -9.41 14.61
C PRO A 37 -2.04 -10.04 13.97
N GLN A 38 -2.14 -10.68 12.81
CA GLN A 38 -1.00 -11.17 12.01
C GLN A 38 -1.00 -10.38 10.71
N GLY A 39 -0.38 -9.19 10.72
CA GLY A 39 -0.29 -8.34 9.54
C GLY A 39 0.73 -8.87 8.55
N ASP A 40 0.39 -8.85 7.26
CA ASP A 40 1.35 -9.23 6.22
C ASP A 40 2.40 -8.13 6.02
N GLN A 41 3.60 -8.53 5.58
CA GLN A 41 4.63 -7.58 5.16
C GLN A 41 4.49 -7.28 3.67
N VAL A 42 4.28 -6.01 3.34
CA VAL A 42 4.15 -5.56 1.95
C VAL A 42 5.31 -4.65 1.59
N ARG A 43 5.96 -4.95 0.47
CA ARG A 43 7.05 -4.16 -0.10
C ARG A 43 6.63 -3.52 -1.41
N SER A 44 6.75 -2.20 -1.49
CA SER A 44 6.49 -1.46 -2.73
C SER A 44 7.41 -0.25 -2.87
N ALA A 45 7.43 0.34 -4.05
CA ALA A 45 8.16 1.57 -4.31
C ALA A 45 7.30 2.78 -3.90
N SER A 46 7.89 3.69 -3.13
CA SER A 46 7.30 4.97 -2.72
C SER A 46 8.27 6.10 -3.01
N ILE A 47 7.77 7.30 -3.28
CA ILE A 47 8.60 8.49 -3.52
C ILE A 47 8.62 9.31 -2.23
N GLN A 48 9.82 9.63 -1.75
CA GLN A 48 10.03 10.35 -0.51
C GLN A 48 10.80 11.64 -0.77
N GLN A 49 10.27 12.76 -0.27
CA GLN A 49 11.01 14.02 -0.23
C GLN A 49 11.92 14.01 1.01
N ILE A 50 13.21 13.95 0.78
CA ILE A 50 14.23 14.03 1.82
C ILE A 50 14.70 15.47 1.86
N VAL A 51 14.56 16.06 3.05
CA VAL A 51 15.10 17.37 3.34
C VAL A 51 16.48 17.18 3.95
N THR A 52 17.50 17.73 3.29
CA THR A 52 18.86 17.78 3.82
C THR A 52 19.12 19.18 4.35
N GLU A 53 19.43 19.28 5.64
CA GLU A 53 19.88 20.52 6.25
C GLU A 53 21.40 20.62 6.10
N THR A 54 21.87 21.43 5.16
CA THR A 54 23.31 21.65 4.98
C THR A 54 23.78 22.62 6.07
N SER A 55 24.66 22.16 6.94
CA SER A 55 25.25 22.93 8.04
C SER A 55 26.23 24.01 7.53
N SER A 56 25.69 25.04 6.90
CA SER A 56 26.38 26.28 6.52
C SER A 56 25.66 27.45 7.18
N ALA A 57 26.39 28.50 7.55
CA ALA A 57 25.92 29.68 8.29
C ALA A 57 24.77 30.51 7.63
N THR A 58 24.12 29.97 6.61
CA THR A 58 23.09 30.60 5.77
C THR A 58 21.75 29.85 5.78
N GLY A 59 21.60 28.74 6.52
CA GLY A 59 20.29 28.09 6.73
C GLY A 59 19.59 27.59 5.46
N ALA A 60 20.36 27.25 4.42
CA ALA A 60 19.80 26.72 3.18
C ALA A 60 19.28 25.29 3.40
N LYS A 61 18.03 25.06 2.99
CA LYS A 61 17.33 23.77 3.09
C LYS A 61 17.16 23.23 1.68
N ASP A 62 17.95 22.22 1.33
CA ASP A 62 17.83 21.54 0.05
C ASP A 62 16.88 20.33 0.22
N SER A 63 15.96 20.15 -0.71
CA SER A 63 15.06 18.99 -0.71
C SER A 63 15.17 18.20 -2.00
N CYS A 64 15.34 16.88 -1.89
CA CYS A 64 15.43 15.96 -3.01
C CYS A 64 14.34 14.89 -2.90
N CYS A 65 13.68 14.55 -4.01
CA CYS A 65 12.71 13.46 -4.05
C CYS A 65 13.39 12.18 -4.53
N ILE A 66 13.40 11.14 -3.70
CA ILE A 66 14.05 9.85 -3.99
C ILE A 66 13.00 8.74 -3.98
N LYS A 67 13.05 7.85 -4.97
CA LYS A 67 12.23 6.64 -5.03
C LYS A 67 12.88 5.55 -4.18
N LEU A 68 12.18 5.07 -3.18
CA LEU A 68 12.63 4.05 -2.24
C LEU A 68 11.74 2.81 -2.30
N ASN A 69 12.32 1.64 -2.11
CA ASN A 69 11.54 0.42 -1.86
C ASN A 69 11.39 0.27 -0.35
N LEU A 70 10.17 0.46 0.15
CA LEU A 70 9.85 0.39 1.57
C LEU A 70 9.05 -0.87 1.83
N THR A 71 9.35 -1.52 2.96
CA THR A 71 8.59 -2.67 3.47
C THR A 71 7.87 -2.21 4.74
N ILE A 72 6.56 -2.34 4.76
CA ILE A 72 5.73 -2.07 5.93
C ILE A 72 5.09 -3.36 6.41
N GLU A 73 4.82 -3.45 7.70
CA GLU A 73 3.79 -4.36 8.21
C GLU A 73 2.42 -3.73 7.88
N VAL A 74 1.37 -4.49 7.60
CA VAL A 74 0.07 -3.88 7.27
C VAL A 74 -0.83 -3.85 8.49
N ASN A 75 -1.23 -2.64 8.91
CA ASN A 75 -2.25 -2.44 9.95
C ASN A 75 -3.57 -1.91 9.39
N LYS A 76 -3.48 -0.94 8.46
CA LYS A 76 -4.64 -0.30 7.86
C LYS A 76 -4.59 -0.39 6.35
N VAL A 77 -5.68 -0.83 5.76
CA VAL A 77 -5.89 -0.88 4.30
C VAL A 77 -7.09 -0.03 3.93
N LEU A 78 -6.92 0.87 2.97
CA LEU A 78 -8.01 1.63 2.37
C LEU A 78 -8.03 1.35 0.86
N TYR A 79 -9.14 0.81 0.38
CA TYR A 79 -9.39 0.61 -1.03
C TYR A 79 -10.23 1.78 -1.57
N SER A 80 -9.80 2.36 -2.68
CA SER A 80 -10.55 3.39 -3.41
C SER A 80 -10.67 2.94 -4.86
N GLY A 81 -11.86 2.54 -5.31
CA GLY A 81 -12.08 2.14 -6.70
C GLY A 81 -13.50 2.44 -7.14
N ALA A 82 -13.70 2.61 -8.44
CA ALA A 82 -15.03 2.74 -9.02
C ALA A 82 -15.79 1.41 -8.84
N GLU A 83 -17.00 1.49 -8.29
CA GLU A 83 -17.84 0.33 -8.05
C GLU A 83 -18.03 -0.49 -9.34
N LEU A 84 -17.63 -1.77 -9.33
CA LEU A 84 -17.99 -2.71 -10.38
C LEU A 84 -19.51 -3.01 -10.25
N PRO A 85 -20.30 -2.87 -11.32
CA PRO A 85 -21.74 -3.11 -11.26
C PRO A 85 -22.03 -4.62 -11.40
N SER A 86 -22.17 -5.35 -10.28
CA SER A 86 -22.84 -6.66 -10.17
C SER A 86 -22.90 -7.06 -8.68
N ALA A 87 -24.02 -7.17 -7.98
CA ALA A 87 -25.40 -7.44 -8.37
C ALA A 87 -26.38 -6.76 -7.41
N LYS A 88 -27.54 -6.37 -7.92
CA LYS A 88 -28.71 -6.05 -7.11
C LYS A 88 -29.19 -7.33 -6.42
N SER A 89 -29.22 -7.37 -5.10
CA SER A 89 -30.26 -8.11 -4.38
C SER A 89 -30.55 -7.46 -3.03
N ALA A 90 -31.84 -7.40 -2.76
CA ALA A 90 -32.49 -6.60 -1.76
C ALA A 90 -32.16 -7.03 -0.33
N ALA A 91 -32.18 -6.01 0.56
CA ALA A 91 -32.59 -6.06 1.96
C ALA A 91 -32.00 -7.19 2.83
N ASN A 92 -31.04 -6.88 3.70
CA ASN A 92 -31.34 -6.61 5.11
C ASN A 92 -30.11 -6.06 5.84
N ASP A 93 -30.42 -5.41 6.96
CA ASP A 93 -29.65 -4.59 7.90
C ASP A 93 -28.23 -5.04 8.34
N LEU A 94 -27.54 -4.10 9.01
CA LEU A 94 -26.39 -4.23 9.93
C LEU A 94 -24.97 -3.83 9.41
N ILE A 95 -24.69 -2.52 9.57
CA ILE A 95 -23.41 -1.86 9.94
C ILE A 95 -22.15 -2.22 9.10
N THR A 96 -22.06 -1.66 7.90
CA THR A 96 -20.80 -1.50 7.15
C THR A 96 -20.15 -0.14 7.50
N PRO A 97 -18.83 -0.06 7.78
CA PRO A 97 -18.19 1.20 8.09
C PRO A 97 -18.29 2.13 6.88
N THR A 98 -18.77 3.34 7.17
CA THR A 98 -19.15 4.45 6.29
C THR A 98 -18.25 4.60 5.07
N GLN A 99 -18.82 4.34 3.89
CA GLN A 99 -18.31 4.74 2.59
C GLN A 99 -18.27 6.27 2.52
N SER A 100 -17.10 6.85 2.79
CA SER A 100 -16.84 8.26 2.57
C SER A 100 -16.60 8.50 1.08
N SER A 101 -17.68 8.91 0.42
CA SER A 101 -17.74 9.47 -0.92
C SER A 101 -16.86 10.73 -1.05
N SER A 102 -15.79 10.67 -1.85
CA SER A 102 -15.26 11.83 -2.59
C SER A 102 -14.11 11.45 -3.53
N ASN A 103 -14.23 11.95 -4.78
CA ASN A 103 -13.20 12.27 -5.78
C ASN A 103 -13.00 11.28 -6.93
N LEU A 104 -13.05 11.82 -8.16
CA LEU A 104 -12.70 11.19 -9.42
C LEU A 104 -11.28 10.59 -9.34
N SER A 105 -11.16 9.32 -8.97
CA SER A 105 -9.99 8.50 -9.30
C SER A 105 -10.35 7.66 -10.51
N ASN A 106 -9.64 7.84 -11.63
CA ASN A 106 -9.88 7.12 -12.88
C ASN A 106 -9.50 5.61 -12.84
N GLY A 107 -9.33 5.03 -11.65
CA GLY A 107 -8.93 3.64 -11.45
C GLY A 107 -8.97 3.26 -9.98
N ALA A 108 -8.79 1.97 -9.71
CA ALA A 108 -8.70 1.43 -8.36
C ALA A 108 -7.31 1.67 -7.74
N SER A 109 -7.25 2.12 -6.50
CA SER A 109 -6.03 2.31 -5.72
C SER A 109 -6.16 1.65 -4.35
N LEU A 110 -5.02 1.27 -3.78
CA LEU A 110 -4.91 0.73 -2.42
C LEU A 110 -3.91 1.55 -1.62
N HIS A 111 -4.32 2.02 -0.46
CA HIS A 111 -3.48 2.73 0.50
C HIS A 111 -3.25 1.82 1.70
N LEU A 112 -2.01 1.38 1.89
CA LEU A 112 -1.58 0.51 2.99
C LEU A 112 -0.78 1.35 3.98
N SER A 113 -1.15 1.40 5.25
CA SER A 113 -0.49 2.26 6.24
C SER A 113 -0.10 1.48 7.49
N ASP A 114 1.18 1.62 7.89
CA ASP A 114 1.70 1.25 9.21
C ASP A 114 3.20 1.63 9.34
N GLN A 115 3.87 1.06 10.34
CA GLN A 115 5.30 1.13 10.58
C GLN A 115 6.15 0.36 9.55
N ILE A 116 7.31 0.94 9.24
CA ILE A 116 8.35 0.29 8.44
C ILE A 116 8.96 -0.87 9.22
N SER A 117 8.87 -2.07 8.63
CA SER A 117 9.34 -3.34 9.22
C SER A 117 10.75 -3.73 8.78
N GLN A 118 11.34 -3.03 7.80
CA GLN A 118 12.69 -3.29 7.31
C GLN A 118 13.54 -2.00 7.22
N GLN A 119 14.81 -2.07 7.64
CA GLN A 119 15.72 -0.92 7.60
C GLN A 119 15.90 -0.36 6.18
N ASN A 120 15.89 0.97 6.06
CA ASN A 120 16.17 1.70 4.82
C ASN A 120 17.22 2.79 5.09
N GLU A 121 17.91 3.27 4.04
CA GLU A 121 18.95 4.29 4.15
C GLU A 121 18.40 5.64 4.61
N HIS A 122 17.21 6.01 4.11
CA HIS A 122 16.64 7.34 4.32
C HIS A 122 15.43 7.35 5.26
N VAL A 123 14.89 6.19 5.62
CA VAL A 123 13.71 6.09 6.49
C VAL A 123 13.99 5.15 7.65
N LYS A 124 13.69 5.61 8.86
CA LYS A 124 13.95 4.89 10.11
C LYS A 124 13.02 3.68 10.24
N LEU A 125 13.53 2.60 10.84
CA LEU A 125 12.73 1.45 11.25
C LEU A 125 11.66 1.90 12.26
N GLY A 126 10.44 1.38 12.15
CA GLY A 126 9.32 1.73 13.02
C GLY A 126 8.65 3.08 12.69
N ALA A 127 9.15 3.83 11.71
CA ALA A 127 8.48 5.05 11.26
C ALA A 127 7.18 4.71 10.53
N PHE A 128 6.12 5.46 10.80
CA PHE A 128 4.84 5.32 10.09
C PHE A 128 4.97 5.79 8.66
N HIS A 129 4.43 5.00 7.72
CA HIS A 129 4.40 5.31 6.31
C HIS A 129 3.15 4.74 5.63
N THR A 130 2.77 5.34 4.50
CA THR A 130 1.67 4.85 3.66
C THR A 130 2.21 4.48 2.27
N LEU A 131 1.97 3.22 1.87
CA LEU A 131 2.24 2.74 0.52
C LEU A 131 0.98 2.87 -0.33
N ASP A 132 1.10 3.64 -1.41
CA ASP A 132 0.06 3.77 -2.43
C ASP A 132 0.34 2.78 -3.56
N LEU A 133 -0.60 1.88 -3.80
CA LEU A 133 -0.56 0.90 -4.87
C LEU A 133 -1.58 1.28 -5.94
N GLU A 134 -1.15 1.21 -7.19
CA GLU A 134 -1.93 1.52 -8.39
C GLU A 134 -1.68 0.47 -9.48
N PRO A 135 -2.64 0.24 -10.40
CA PRO A 135 -2.48 -0.60 -11.57
C PRO A 135 -1.31 -0.14 -12.46
N LYS A 136 -0.55 -1.09 -13.02
CA LYS A 136 0.63 -0.83 -13.87
C LYS A 136 0.75 -1.78 -15.04
#